data_AF-A0AAJ0D728-F1
#
_entry.id   AF-A0AAJ0D728-F1
#
_cell.length_a   1.000
_cell.length_b   1.000
_cell.length_c   1.000
_cell.angle_alpha   90.00
_cell.angle_beta   90.00
_cell.angle_gamma   90.00
#
_symmetry.space_group_name_H-M   'P 1'
#
loop_
_entity.id
_entity.type
_entity.pdbx_description
1 polymer ?
#
loop_
_entity_poly.entity_id
_entity_poly.type
_entity_poly.pdbx_seq_one_letter_code
_entity_poly.pdbx_strand_id
1 'polypeptide(L)'
;MPPKKRAAKRAASPAAAADADAPRKQPKRGKAKAEPIDDEPEVNDTEPKPEPEEDVDEQPPAKQKGKGKQKEESKPAPEFKKAQAATGSSHIPLDDGAPGSYCVYVDPDTAEIYDASLNQTNASGNNNKFYRIQLLTNGKTFQTWTRWGRVGEFGQHATLGGGSFQEALSHYEKKFKDKSGLKWDDRGEKPKANKYVFVERSYEPDDSEDEELAAKAVASRERNGYSPPKCTLATLVKSLMELIFNQQYFEATMAALNYDSTKLPLGKLSKATIKRGYEALKELSDLMNDSSKAANYNESVPVATEHLSNLYYSTIPHAFGRNRPPVIRTIEQLKREIELLESLTDLKEADMIIKEKGGDDVHPLDSRFKGLGMQEMTPLDPSSKEFSGISEYLIKSRGATHPIKYQVQDIFRLTKDGEDDRFQKSEYANISSDRRLLWHGSRATNYGGILGQGLRIAPPEAPVNGYMFDKGIYLADMSSKSANYCDSSISGGHALLLLCEAELGDPMQVLVNAQYDAGTTAKEKGLYSTWGQGSTGPKAWKDAKCLHPSLAGVKMPDTTEEPGDTNVENAGLYYNEYICYDVAQVRLRYLLRVRM
;
A
#
# COMPACT_ATOMS: atom_id res chain seq x y z
N MET A 1 -58.07 18.92 50.40
CA MET A 1 -57.34 19.16 51.67
C MET A 1 -56.27 18.08 51.80
N PRO A 2 -55.10 18.29 52.44
CA PRO A 2 -54.58 19.53 53.04
C PRO A 2 -53.25 19.96 52.29
N PRO A 3 -52.22 20.66 52.84
CA PRO A 3 -51.90 21.99 52.25
C PRO A 3 -50.41 22.47 52.19
N LYS A 4 -50.21 23.70 51.69
CA LYS A 4 -49.13 24.70 52.00
C LYS A 4 -47.67 24.36 51.59
N LYS A 5 -47.04 25.10 50.67
CA LYS A 5 -46.50 26.49 50.79
C LYS A 5 -45.30 26.65 51.74
N ARG A 6 -44.12 26.97 51.19
CA ARG A 6 -43.49 28.30 51.35
C ARG A 6 -42.42 28.57 50.26
N ALA A 7 -42.07 29.83 50.06
CA ALA A 7 -41.22 30.32 48.97
C ALA A 7 -40.29 31.45 49.43
N ALA A 8 -39.31 31.80 48.57
CA ALA A 8 -38.42 32.96 48.64
C ALA A 8 -37.32 32.91 49.74
N LYS A 9 -36.16 33.58 49.61
CA LYS A 9 -35.85 34.81 48.84
C LYS A 9 -34.36 34.89 48.44
N ARG A 10 -34.03 35.79 47.48
CA ARG A 10 -32.68 36.17 47.01
C ARG A 10 -31.79 36.75 48.15
N ALA A 11 -30.45 36.63 48.05
CA ALA A 11 -29.56 37.72 47.57
C ALA A 11 -28.04 37.51 47.80
N ALA A 12 -27.24 37.91 46.79
CA ALA A 12 -25.91 38.56 46.80
C ALA A 12 -24.66 37.95 47.47
N SER A 13 -23.53 38.11 46.77
CA SER A 13 -22.14 37.81 47.15
C SER A 13 -21.48 38.86 48.07
N PRO A 14 -20.29 38.55 48.61
CA PRO A 14 -19.04 39.25 48.24
C PRO A 14 -17.94 38.23 47.83
N ALA A 15 -16.94 38.48 46.95
CA ALA A 15 -15.84 39.47 46.96
C ALA A 15 -14.97 39.41 48.25
N ALA A 16 -13.64 39.31 48.26
CA ALA A 16 -12.57 39.13 47.25
C ALA A 16 -11.47 38.21 47.90
N ALA A 17 -10.24 37.97 47.43
CA ALA A 17 -9.38 38.48 46.33
C ALA A 17 -8.45 37.31 45.87
N ALA A 18 -7.87 37.24 44.66
CA ALA A 18 -6.74 37.98 44.07
C ALA A 18 -5.37 37.80 44.77
N ASP A 19 -4.49 37.01 44.15
CA ASP A 19 -3.05 37.29 44.08
C ASP A 19 -2.51 36.87 42.69
N ALA A 20 -1.43 37.49 42.24
CA ALA A 20 -0.90 37.38 40.88
C ALA A 20 0.62 37.17 40.89
N ASP A 21 1.13 36.35 39.97
CA ASP A 21 2.57 36.27 39.71
C ASP A 21 2.90 36.59 38.25
N ALA A 22 4.00 37.30 38.05
CA ALA A 22 4.31 38.06 36.84
C ALA A 22 5.76 37.79 36.36
N PRO A 23 6.06 37.94 35.06
CA PRO A 23 7.28 37.37 34.48
C PRO A 23 8.54 38.17 34.83
N ARG A 24 9.57 37.46 35.33
CA ARG A 24 10.92 38.04 35.54
C ARG A 24 11.64 38.28 34.21
N LYS A 25 11.90 39.55 33.89
CA LYS A 25 12.93 40.00 32.94
C LYS A 25 14.25 40.26 33.66
N GLN A 26 15.37 39.93 33.02
CA GLN A 26 16.72 40.44 33.35
C GLN A 26 17.58 40.55 32.05
N PRO A 27 18.70 41.28 32.02
CA PRO A 27 18.70 42.56 31.27
C PRO A 27 19.70 42.67 30.10
N LYS A 28 19.61 43.78 29.34
CA LYS A 28 20.57 44.18 28.29
C LYS A 28 21.66 45.13 28.82
N ARG A 29 22.93 44.83 28.52
CA ARG A 29 24.14 45.69 28.40
C ARG A 29 25.27 44.76 27.93
N GLY A 30 26.27 45.12 27.12
CA GLY A 30 26.61 46.33 26.35
C GLY A 30 27.80 46.02 25.42
N LYS A 31 28.17 46.91 24.48
CA LYS A 31 29.31 46.69 23.57
C LYS A 31 30.66 46.89 24.29
N ALA A 32 31.67 46.09 23.92
CA ALA A 32 33.09 46.47 24.00
C ALA A 32 33.90 45.75 22.91
N LYS A 33 34.92 46.41 22.35
CA LYS A 33 35.96 45.84 21.47
C LYS A 33 37.20 45.53 22.31
N ALA A 34 37.96 44.49 21.98
CA ALA A 34 39.43 44.45 22.08
C ALA A 34 40.00 43.18 21.42
N GLU A 35 40.76 43.36 20.33
CA GLU A 35 42.00 42.60 20.04
C GLU A 35 43.16 43.36 20.76
N PRO A 36 44.47 43.00 20.69
CA PRO A 36 45.13 42.00 19.83
C PRO A 36 46.30 41.20 20.49
N ILE A 37 47.13 40.58 19.63
CA ILE A 37 48.57 40.22 19.78
C ILE A 37 48.91 38.78 20.22
N ASP A 38 49.26 38.00 19.18
CA ASP A 38 50.49 37.23 18.95
C ASP A 38 51.10 36.35 20.06
N ASP A 39 51.37 35.08 19.71
CA ASP A 39 52.76 34.72 19.37
C ASP A 39 52.78 33.62 18.29
N GLU A 40 53.70 33.78 17.34
CA GLU A 40 54.00 32.87 16.22
C GLU A 40 55.25 32.01 16.57
N PRO A 41 55.63 30.94 15.82
CA PRO A 41 56.21 31.16 14.50
C PRO A 41 55.86 30.11 13.42
N GLU A 42 56.09 30.53 12.18
CA GLU A 42 56.14 29.72 10.96
C GLU A 42 57.08 28.50 11.06
N VAL A 43 56.77 27.44 10.31
CA VAL A 43 57.72 26.92 9.30
C VAL A 43 56.96 26.65 8.01
N ASN A 44 57.42 27.28 6.94
CA ASN A 44 56.94 27.15 5.58
C ASN A 44 57.79 26.08 4.86
N ASP A 45 57.21 25.21 4.03
CA ASP A 45 57.99 24.61 2.93
C ASP A 45 57.10 24.09 1.80
N THR A 46 57.64 24.16 0.58
CA THR A 46 56.88 24.11 -0.68
C THR A 46 56.96 22.78 -1.42
N GLU A 47 55.94 22.55 -2.25
CA GLU A 47 55.85 21.71 -3.46
C GLU A 47 57.17 21.19 -4.09
N PRO A 48 57.18 19.98 -4.72
CA PRO A 48 56.49 19.85 -6.02
C PRO A 48 55.86 18.51 -6.42
N LYS A 49 55.03 18.62 -7.46
CA LYS A 49 54.38 17.58 -8.28
C LYS A 49 55.41 16.72 -9.04
N PRO A 50 55.06 15.46 -9.39
CA PRO A 50 55.18 15.08 -10.81
C PRO A 50 54.03 14.20 -11.37
N GLU A 51 53.89 14.27 -12.69
CA GLU A 51 53.19 13.40 -13.67
C GLU A 51 54.16 13.24 -14.86
N PRO A 52 53.94 12.40 -15.89
CA PRO A 52 53.37 11.04 -15.97
C PRO A 52 54.23 10.06 -16.83
N GLU A 53 53.91 8.75 -16.86
CA GLU A 53 54.29 7.78 -17.92
C GLU A 53 53.07 6.83 -18.10
N GLU A 54 52.37 6.79 -19.25
CA GLU A 54 52.60 5.97 -20.45
C GLU A 54 52.78 4.46 -20.19
N ASP A 55 52.25 3.49 -20.96
CA ASP A 55 51.12 3.28 -21.89
C ASP A 55 51.34 1.83 -22.43
N VAL A 56 50.37 0.91 -22.39
CA VAL A 56 50.46 -0.37 -23.12
C VAL A 56 49.08 -0.82 -23.61
N ASP A 57 49.00 -0.99 -24.93
CA ASP A 57 47.84 -1.37 -25.74
C ASP A 57 47.66 -2.91 -25.83
N GLU A 58 46.42 -3.40 -25.76
CA GLU A 58 46.04 -4.71 -26.34
C GLU A 58 44.65 -4.64 -27.01
N GLN A 59 44.65 -4.65 -28.35
CA GLN A 59 43.44 -4.73 -29.18
C GLN A 59 42.97 -6.18 -29.42
N PRO A 60 41.65 -6.40 -29.60
CA PRO A 60 41.08 -7.73 -29.83
C PRO A 60 41.19 -8.21 -31.29
N PRO A 61 41.27 -9.54 -31.54
CA PRO A 61 41.29 -10.10 -32.89
C PRO A 61 39.91 -10.11 -33.58
N ALA A 62 39.91 -10.00 -34.90
CA ALA A 62 38.70 -9.71 -35.69
C ALA A 62 38.08 -10.90 -36.44
N LYS A 63 36.74 -10.95 -36.41
CA LYS A 63 35.79 -11.31 -37.49
C LYS A 63 36.00 -12.61 -38.30
N GLN A 64 34.99 -13.49 -38.25
CA GLN A 64 34.48 -14.17 -39.44
C GLN A 64 33.03 -13.79 -39.73
N LYS A 65 32.65 -13.76 -41.02
CA LYS A 65 31.31 -13.36 -41.51
C LYS A 65 30.43 -14.58 -41.74
N GLY A 66 29.22 -14.59 -41.18
CA GLY A 66 28.11 -15.44 -41.62
C GLY A 66 26.88 -14.60 -41.94
N LYS A 67 26.28 -14.76 -43.13
CA LYS A 67 25.04 -14.06 -43.52
C LYS A 67 23.81 -14.85 -43.07
N GLY A 68 22.91 -14.21 -42.33
CA GLY A 68 21.55 -14.70 -42.09
C GLY A 68 20.63 -13.54 -41.78
N LYS A 69 19.64 -13.27 -42.65
CA LYS A 69 18.58 -12.29 -42.35
C LYS A 69 17.52 -12.98 -41.49
N GLN A 70 17.34 -12.53 -40.26
CA GLN A 70 16.08 -12.67 -39.52
C GLN A 70 15.60 -11.28 -39.11
N LYS A 71 14.28 -11.07 -39.11
CA LYS A 71 13.69 -9.82 -38.59
C LYS A 71 13.96 -9.78 -37.09
N GLU A 72 14.50 -8.68 -36.59
CA GLU A 72 14.37 -8.37 -35.16
C GLU A 72 12.89 -8.11 -34.89
N GLU A 73 12.29 -8.94 -34.03
CA GLU A 73 11.10 -8.55 -33.31
C GLU A 73 11.50 -7.40 -32.37
N SER A 74 10.74 -6.31 -32.41
CA SER A 74 10.98 -5.14 -31.57
C SER A 74 10.95 -5.55 -30.10
N LYS A 75 12.06 -5.33 -29.38
CA LYS A 75 12.09 -5.49 -27.92
C LYS A 75 10.93 -4.72 -27.29
N PRO A 76 10.22 -5.30 -26.30
CA PRO A 76 9.16 -4.56 -25.61
C PRO A 76 9.75 -3.31 -24.96
N ALA A 77 9.08 -2.17 -25.15
CA ALA A 77 9.44 -0.93 -24.49
C ALA A 77 9.46 -1.11 -22.95
N PRO A 78 10.38 -0.45 -22.21
CA PRO A 78 10.42 -0.52 -20.76
C PRO A 78 9.05 -0.19 -20.13
N GLU A 79 8.67 -0.87 -19.05
CA GLU A 79 7.34 -0.69 -18.42
C GLU A 79 7.00 0.78 -18.12
N PHE A 80 7.99 1.56 -17.69
CA PHE A 80 7.88 3.01 -17.43
C PHE A 80 7.39 3.83 -18.65
N LYS A 81 7.73 3.41 -19.88
CA LYS A 81 7.22 4.09 -21.09
C LYS A 81 5.77 3.73 -21.39
N LYS A 82 5.24 2.61 -20.87
CA LYS A 82 3.85 2.19 -21.08
C LYS A 82 2.87 2.92 -20.14
N ALA A 83 3.21 3.08 -18.87
CA ALA A 83 2.33 3.73 -17.89
C ALA A 83 2.11 5.23 -18.16
N GLN A 84 3.05 5.86 -18.88
CA GLN A 84 3.01 7.26 -19.31
C GLN A 84 2.81 7.44 -20.83
N ALA A 85 2.30 6.40 -21.49
CA ALA A 85 1.76 6.49 -22.85
C ALA A 85 0.22 6.60 -22.78
N ALA A 86 -0.36 7.46 -23.61
CA ALA A 86 -1.81 7.52 -23.76
C ALA A 86 -2.34 6.23 -24.40
N THR A 87 -3.47 5.73 -23.90
CA THR A 87 -4.13 4.53 -24.40
C THR A 87 -5.52 4.90 -24.93
N GLY A 88 -5.60 5.16 -26.24
CA GLY A 88 -6.81 5.72 -26.86
C GLY A 88 -6.97 7.21 -26.56
N SER A 89 -8.20 7.68 -26.36
CA SER A 89 -8.49 9.07 -26.03
C SER A 89 -8.35 9.37 -24.53
N SER A 90 -7.20 9.04 -23.94
CA SER A 90 -6.89 9.38 -22.54
C SER A 90 -6.98 10.89 -22.32
N HIS A 91 -8.01 11.39 -21.63
CA HIS A 91 -8.03 12.80 -21.22
C HIS A 91 -7.03 13.00 -20.09
N ILE A 92 -6.00 13.80 -20.36
CA ILE A 92 -4.96 14.12 -19.39
C ILE A 92 -5.36 15.42 -18.68
N PRO A 93 -5.74 15.39 -17.39
CA PRO A 93 -6.29 16.55 -16.72
C PRO A 93 -5.24 17.66 -16.57
N LEU A 94 -5.67 18.90 -16.81
CA LEU A 94 -4.88 20.08 -16.49
C LEU A 94 -4.61 20.16 -14.98
N ASP A 95 -3.42 20.63 -14.62
CA ASP A 95 -3.05 20.95 -13.24
C ASP A 95 -3.80 22.19 -12.72
N ASP A 96 -4.05 22.26 -11.41
CA ASP A 96 -4.86 23.34 -10.82
C ASP A 96 -4.31 24.73 -11.16
N GLY A 97 -5.17 25.59 -11.71
CA GLY A 97 -4.81 26.96 -12.12
C GLY A 97 -4.16 27.08 -13.50
N ALA A 98 -3.90 25.97 -14.19
CA ALA A 98 -3.48 26.01 -15.59
C ALA A 98 -4.60 26.60 -16.49
N PRO A 99 -4.28 27.27 -17.61
CA PRO A 99 -5.30 27.91 -18.44
C PRO A 99 -6.21 26.88 -19.15
N GLY A 100 -7.50 26.86 -18.80
CA GLY A 100 -8.50 25.90 -19.33
C GLY A 100 -8.81 25.98 -20.83
N SER A 101 -8.10 26.82 -21.59
CA SER A 101 -8.15 26.87 -23.06
C SER A 101 -7.07 26.00 -23.73
N TYR A 102 -6.30 25.25 -22.94
CA TYR A 102 -5.25 24.34 -23.36
C TYR A 102 -5.60 22.88 -22.97
N CYS A 103 -4.88 21.93 -23.53
CA CYS A 103 -4.77 20.55 -23.04
C CYS A 103 -3.30 20.20 -22.82
N VAL A 104 -3.02 19.09 -22.12
CA VAL A 104 -1.65 18.57 -22.00
C VAL A 104 -1.21 17.99 -23.35
N TYR A 105 0.03 18.28 -23.74
CA TYR A 105 0.64 17.72 -24.95
C TYR A 105 0.92 16.22 -24.75
N VAL A 106 0.40 15.44 -25.69
CA VAL A 106 0.72 14.04 -25.89
C VAL A 106 1.41 13.94 -27.25
N ASP A 107 2.54 13.27 -27.31
CA ASP A 107 3.26 13.08 -28.56
C ASP A 107 2.47 12.18 -29.53
N PRO A 108 2.22 12.59 -30.78
CA PRO A 108 1.38 11.83 -31.70
C PRO A 108 2.05 10.57 -32.25
N ASP A 109 3.40 10.51 -32.25
CA ASP A 109 4.16 9.40 -32.82
C ASP A 109 4.52 8.35 -31.74
N THR A 110 4.76 8.79 -30.51
CA THR A 110 5.15 7.90 -29.38
C THR A 110 4.05 7.67 -28.34
N ALA A 111 2.93 8.39 -28.44
CA ALA A 111 1.87 8.49 -27.43
C ALA A 111 2.34 9.02 -26.06
N GLU A 112 3.54 9.61 -25.98
CA GLU A 112 4.19 9.99 -24.72
C GLU A 112 3.55 11.24 -24.08
N ILE A 113 3.15 11.13 -22.81
CA ILE A 113 2.44 12.20 -22.08
C ILE A 113 3.44 13.11 -21.37
N TYR A 114 3.49 14.39 -21.77
CA TYR A 114 4.37 15.39 -21.16
C TYR A 114 3.77 16.03 -19.90
N ASP A 115 3.54 15.20 -18.88
CA ASP A 115 3.13 15.59 -17.53
C ASP A 115 4.03 14.95 -16.46
N ALA A 116 4.73 15.78 -15.69
CA ALA A 116 5.55 15.37 -14.56
C ALA A 116 4.92 15.72 -13.21
N SER A 117 4.84 14.71 -12.34
CA SER A 117 4.61 14.88 -10.90
C SER A 117 5.91 14.62 -10.15
N LEU A 118 6.47 15.65 -9.53
CA LEU A 118 7.69 15.55 -8.74
C LEU A 118 7.39 15.76 -7.25
N ASN A 119 8.02 14.97 -6.39
CA ASN A 119 7.88 15.02 -4.94
C ASN A 119 9.25 15.10 -4.24
N GLN A 120 9.34 15.84 -3.14
CA GLN A 120 10.52 15.87 -2.30
C GLN A 120 10.13 15.96 -0.82
N THR A 121 10.48 14.91 -0.09
CA THR A 121 10.44 14.87 1.37
C THR A 121 11.87 15.02 1.92
N ASN A 122 12.04 15.84 2.96
CA ASN A 122 13.26 15.92 3.75
C ASN A 122 12.87 16.21 5.21
N ALA A 123 13.04 15.21 6.07
CA ALA A 123 12.66 15.27 7.48
C ALA A 123 13.40 16.40 8.23
N SER A 124 14.72 16.47 8.19
CA SER A 124 15.50 17.48 8.93
C SER A 124 15.17 18.92 8.53
N GLY A 125 14.87 19.18 7.26
CA GLY A 125 14.41 20.48 6.79
C GLY A 125 12.90 20.74 6.96
N ASN A 126 12.13 19.81 7.55
CA ASN A 126 10.66 19.79 7.56
C ASN A 126 10.04 20.14 6.18
N ASN A 127 10.64 19.60 5.12
CA ASN A 127 10.18 19.81 3.75
C ASN A 127 9.32 18.62 3.34
N ASN A 128 8.08 18.89 2.93
CA ASN A 128 7.27 17.97 2.13
C ASN A 128 6.72 18.81 0.97
N LYS A 129 7.33 18.69 -0.21
CA LYS A 129 7.16 19.62 -1.34
C LYS A 129 6.74 18.88 -2.60
N PHE A 130 5.99 19.56 -3.45
CA PHE A 130 5.66 19.08 -4.78
C PHE A 130 6.16 20.06 -5.85
N TYR A 131 6.37 19.54 -7.07
CA TYR A 131 6.61 20.33 -8.27
C TYR A 131 5.89 19.64 -9.44
N ARG A 132 4.92 20.32 -10.06
CA ARG A 132 4.23 19.90 -11.28
C ARG A 132 4.86 20.58 -12.48
N ILE A 133 4.91 19.87 -13.60
CA ILE A 133 5.35 20.38 -14.90
C ILE A 133 4.43 19.77 -15.94
N GLN A 134 3.74 20.59 -16.74
CA GLN A 134 2.94 20.12 -17.87
C GLN A 134 3.34 20.92 -19.12
N LEU A 135 3.60 20.22 -20.22
CA LEU A 135 3.67 20.85 -21.53
C LEU A 135 2.24 20.98 -22.04
N LEU A 136 1.81 22.20 -22.36
CA LEU A 136 0.44 22.51 -22.74
C LEU A 136 0.36 22.99 -24.19
N THR A 137 -0.71 22.62 -24.89
CA THR A 137 -1.04 23.11 -26.24
C THR A 137 -2.52 23.49 -26.37
N ASN A 138 -2.83 24.42 -27.27
CA ASN A 138 -4.20 24.72 -27.71
C ASN A 138 -4.39 24.45 -29.22
N GLY A 139 -3.48 23.66 -29.81
CA GLY A 139 -3.41 23.39 -31.25
C GLY A 139 -2.76 24.51 -32.08
N LYS A 140 -2.46 25.67 -31.51
CA LYS A 140 -1.77 26.80 -32.18
C LYS A 140 -0.50 27.24 -31.47
N THR A 141 -0.54 27.31 -30.14
CA THR A 141 0.57 27.76 -29.29
C THR A 141 0.86 26.74 -28.20
N PHE A 142 2.13 26.65 -27.82
CA PHE A 142 2.65 25.74 -26.81
C PHE A 142 3.31 26.52 -25.66
N GLN A 143 3.14 26.03 -24.44
CA GLN A 143 3.71 26.65 -23.23
C GLN A 143 3.97 25.59 -22.16
N THR A 144 4.98 25.79 -21.33
CA THR A 144 5.22 24.92 -20.16
C THR A 144 4.63 25.55 -18.92
N TRP A 145 3.64 24.86 -18.33
CA TRP A 145 3.09 25.16 -17.03
C TRP A 145 3.93 24.52 -15.93
N THR A 146 4.12 25.24 -14.83
CA THR A 146 4.76 24.72 -13.62
C THR A 146 4.04 25.21 -12.37
N ARG A 147 3.87 24.34 -11.37
CA ARG A 147 3.29 24.69 -10.05
C ARG A 147 4.04 23.99 -8.92
N TRP A 148 4.29 24.67 -7.81
CA TRP A 148 5.09 24.13 -6.70
C TRP A 148 4.73 24.71 -5.35
N GLY A 149 4.85 23.92 -4.29
CA GLY A 149 4.49 24.36 -2.94
C GLY A 149 4.80 23.31 -1.88
N ARG A 150 4.33 23.57 -0.65
CA ARG A 150 4.19 22.52 0.36
C ARG A 150 3.03 21.62 -0.04
N VAL A 151 3.17 20.32 0.21
CA VAL A 151 2.08 19.35 0.04
C VAL A 151 0.87 19.74 0.90
N GLY A 152 -0.33 19.67 0.32
CA GLY A 152 -1.58 20.13 0.94
C GLY A 152 -1.88 21.63 0.78
N GLU A 153 -1.03 22.41 0.09
CA GLU A 153 -1.25 23.83 -0.21
C GLU A 153 -1.20 24.08 -1.73
N PHE A 154 -1.93 25.08 -2.25
CA PHE A 154 -2.01 25.35 -3.70
C PHE A 154 -0.66 25.67 -4.35
N GLY A 155 0.22 26.37 -3.62
CA GLY A 155 1.57 26.73 -4.06
C GLY A 155 1.67 28.01 -4.89
N GLN A 156 2.81 28.15 -5.57
CA GLN A 156 3.10 29.17 -6.59
C GLN A 156 3.10 28.51 -7.97
N HIS A 157 2.90 29.28 -9.04
CA HIS A 157 2.93 28.77 -10.41
C HIS A 157 3.67 29.73 -11.36
N ALA A 158 4.06 29.21 -12.52
CA ALA A 158 4.60 29.98 -13.64
C ALA A 158 4.29 29.31 -14.98
N THR A 159 4.05 30.12 -16.00
CA THR A 159 3.92 29.70 -17.41
C THR A 159 5.16 30.16 -18.18
N LEU A 160 5.73 29.31 -19.03
CA LEU A 160 7.03 29.50 -19.67
C LEU A 160 6.97 29.24 -21.19
N GLY A 161 7.74 30.00 -21.95
CA GLY A 161 7.83 29.93 -23.42
C GLY A 161 6.99 30.98 -24.15
N GLY A 162 7.42 31.38 -25.35
CA GLY A 162 6.80 32.38 -26.21
C GLY A 162 5.76 31.83 -27.19
N GLY A 163 5.23 30.64 -26.96
CA GLY A 163 4.19 30.01 -27.80
C GLY A 163 4.68 28.96 -28.79
N SER A 164 6.00 28.75 -28.96
CA SER A 164 6.55 27.74 -29.87
C SER A 164 6.76 26.38 -29.19
N PHE A 165 6.55 25.28 -29.92
CA PHE A 165 6.70 23.92 -29.39
C PHE A 165 8.12 23.65 -28.84
N GLN A 166 9.16 23.96 -29.63
CA GLN A 166 10.55 23.68 -29.25
C GLN A 166 10.98 24.43 -27.99
N GLU A 167 10.57 25.69 -27.83
CA GLU A 167 10.87 26.49 -26.64
C GLU A 167 10.12 25.98 -25.41
N ALA A 168 8.83 25.65 -25.58
CA ALA A 168 8.03 25.09 -24.50
C ALA A 168 8.58 23.73 -24.03
N LEU A 169 8.91 22.82 -24.95
CA LEU A 169 9.57 21.54 -24.68
C LEU A 169 10.94 21.73 -24.00
N SER A 170 11.76 22.66 -24.49
CA SER A 170 13.05 23.00 -23.85
C SER A 170 12.87 23.48 -22.41
N HIS A 171 11.85 24.30 -22.14
CA HIS A 171 11.50 24.68 -20.77
C HIS A 171 11.03 23.49 -19.93
N TYR A 172 10.23 22.58 -20.49
CA TYR A 172 9.74 21.38 -19.82
C TYR A 172 10.92 20.50 -19.36
N GLU A 173 11.77 20.07 -20.30
CA GLU A 173 12.91 19.19 -20.05
C GLU A 173 13.93 19.85 -19.10
N LYS A 174 14.20 21.15 -19.28
CA LYS A 174 15.07 21.90 -18.38
C LYS A 174 14.51 21.94 -16.96
N LYS A 175 13.22 22.24 -16.78
CA LYS A 175 12.61 22.24 -15.44
C LYS A 175 12.59 20.85 -14.81
N PHE A 176 12.34 19.81 -15.58
CA PHE A 176 12.43 18.44 -15.10
C PHE A 176 13.86 18.15 -14.60
N LYS A 177 14.86 18.35 -15.46
CA LYS A 177 16.28 18.11 -15.17
C LYS A 177 16.84 18.95 -14.02
N ASP A 178 16.45 20.22 -13.90
CA ASP A 178 16.86 21.07 -12.78
C ASP A 178 16.38 20.50 -11.43
N LYS A 179 15.17 19.89 -11.40
CA LYS A 179 14.47 19.45 -10.20
C LYS A 179 14.73 17.98 -9.83
N SER A 180 14.73 17.06 -10.79
CA SER A 180 15.04 15.63 -10.58
C SER A 180 16.53 15.32 -10.72
N GLY A 181 17.25 16.10 -11.52
CA GLY A 181 18.63 15.80 -11.93
C GLY A 181 18.75 14.77 -13.06
N LEU A 182 17.64 14.27 -13.60
CA LEU A 182 17.55 13.29 -14.70
C LEU A 182 17.09 13.98 -16.00
N LYS A 183 17.41 13.45 -17.18
CA LYS A 183 16.71 13.89 -18.41
C LYS A 183 15.28 13.35 -18.40
N TRP A 184 14.43 13.88 -19.28
CA TRP A 184 13.07 13.36 -19.44
C TRP A 184 13.04 11.91 -19.93
N ASP A 185 13.92 11.53 -20.85
CA ASP A 185 14.07 10.13 -21.30
C ASP A 185 14.50 9.19 -20.15
N ASP A 186 15.31 9.70 -19.23
CA ASP A 186 15.88 8.96 -18.10
C ASP A 186 14.95 8.98 -16.86
N ARG A 187 13.70 9.42 -16.98
CA ARG A 187 12.80 9.69 -15.83
C ARG A 187 12.46 8.49 -14.93
N GLY A 188 12.59 7.27 -15.46
CA GLY A 188 12.39 6.02 -14.72
C GLY A 188 13.61 5.56 -13.91
N GLU A 189 14.77 6.19 -14.10
CA GLU A 189 16.02 5.84 -13.42
C GLU A 189 15.99 6.16 -11.91
N LYS A 190 16.95 5.58 -11.16
CA LYS A 190 17.06 5.82 -9.71
C LYS A 190 17.13 7.33 -9.39
N PRO A 191 16.27 7.85 -8.47
CA PRO A 191 16.29 9.25 -8.11
C PRO A 191 17.63 9.69 -7.52
N LYS A 192 18.02 10.95 -7.78
CA LYS A 192 19.26 11.51 -7.23
C LYS A 192 19.08 12.01 -5.80
N ALA A 193 20.08 11.77 -4.96
CA ALA A 193 20.12 12.25 -3.58
C ALA A 193 19.81 13.76 -3.50
N ASN A 194 18.97 14.14 -2.53
CA ASN A 194 18.54 15.53 -2.29
C ASN A 194 17.84 16.26 -3.47
N LYS A 195 17.44 15.55 -4.52
CA LYS A 195 16.58 16.05 -5.62
C LYS A 195 15.12 15.65 -5.42
N TYR A 196 14.25 16.00 -6.37
CA TYR A 196 12.87 15.55 -6.38
C TYR A 196 12.78 14.16 -7.05
N VAL A 197 11.97 13.27 -6.49
CA VAL A 197 11.59 11.98 -7.07
C VAL A 197 10.47 12.20 -8.09
N PHE A 198 10.56 11.57 -9.26
CA PHE A 198 9.44 11.49 -10.20
C PHE A 198 8.45 10.41 -9.77
N VAL A 199 7.24 10.86 -9.44
CA VAL A 199 6.09 10.02 -9.08
C VAL A 199 5.30 9.77 -10.36
N GLU A 200 5.32 8.52 -10.81
CA GLU A 200 4.70 8.13 -12.07
C GLU A 200 3.19 7.94 -11.84
N ARG A 201 2.39 8.48 -12.76
CA ARG A 201 0.94 8.28 -12.76
C ARG A 201 0.53 7.30 -13.84
N SER A 202 -0.46 6.46 -13.55
CA SER A 202 -1.22 5.80 -14.61
C SER A 202 -2.16 6.81 -15.26
N TYR A 203 -2.18 6.83 -16.60
CA TYR A 203 -3.16 7.54 -17.43
C TYR A 203 -3.95 6.57 -18.33
N GLU A 204 -4.06 5.30 -17.90
CA GLU A 204 -5.16 4.42 -18.29
C GLU A 204 -6.47 5.22 -18.19
N PRO A 205 -7.38 5.14 -19.19
CA PRO A 205 -8.54 6.03 -19.30
C PRO A 205 -9.35 6.06 -18.01
N ASP A 206 -9.19 7.16 -17.29
CA ASP A 206 -9.91 7.46 -16.06
C ASP A 206 -11.23 8.09 -16.51
N ASP A 207 -12.25 7.26 -16.72
CA ASP A 207 -13.63 7.67 -17.06
C ASP A 207 -14.29 8.51 -15.94
N SER A 208 -13.52 9.13 -15.04
CA SER A 208 -14.00 10.01 -13.97
C SER A 208 -14.60 11.32 -14.50
N GLU A 209 -14.26 11.74 -15.72
CA GLU A 209 -14.97 12.84 -16.40
C GLU A 209 -16.35 12.43 -16.91
N ASP A 210 -16.63 11.13 -17.01
CA ASP A 210 -18.00 10.66 -17.20
C ASP A 210 -18.86 10.86 -15.96
N GLU A 211 -18.38 11.22 -14.76
CA GLU A 211 -19.28 11.48 -13.63
C GLU A 211 -20.16 12.73 -13.87
N GLU A 212 -19.61 13.80 -14.45
CA GLU A 212 -20.41 15.00 -14.75
C GLU A 212 -21.29 14.80 -16.00
N LEU A 213 -20.81 14.03 -16.99
CA LEU A 213 -21.57 13.62 -18.17
C LEU A 213 -22.68 12.61 -17.81
N ALA A 214 -22.42 11.66 -16.91
CA ALA A 214 -23.39 10.71 -16.38
C ALA A 214 -24.41 11.40 -15.48
N ALA A 215 -24.03 12.36 -14.64
CA ALA A 215 -25.00 13.18 -13.91
C ALA A 215 -25.93 13.95 -14.87
N LYS A 216 -25.38 14.53 -15.95
CA LYS A 216 -26.16 15.20 -17.01
C LYS A 216 -26.99 14.21 -17.85
N ALA A 217 -26.51 12.98 -18.06
CA ALA A 217 -27.19 11.91 -18.78
C ALA A 217 -28.27 11.21 -17.95
N VAL A 218 -28.08 11.04 -16.64
CA VAL A 218 -29.13 10.61 -15.70
C VAL A 218 -30.21 11.69 -15.66
N ALA A 219 -29.84 12.97 -15.53
CA ALA A 219 -30.78 14.08 -15.62
C ALA A 219 -31.46 14.22 -17.00
N SER A 220 -30.99 13.58 -18.07
CA SER A 220 -31.70 13.51 -19.37
C SER A 220 -32.49 12.21 -19.54
N ARG A 221 -32.02 11.09 -18.97
CA ARG A 221 -32.70 9.78 -18.94
C ARG A 221 -33.91 9.77 -17.99
N GLU A 222 -33.85 10.46 -16.85
CA GLU A 222 -35.00 10.67 -15.95
C GLU A 222 -36.15 11.42 -16.65
N ARG A 223 -35.83 12.36 -17.56
CA ARG A 223 -36.84 13.04 -18.40
C ARG A 223 -37.50 12.12 -19.44
N ASN A 224 -36.94 10.93 -19.69
CA ASN A 224 -37.44 9.93 -20.65
C ASN A 224 -37.96 8.65 -19.97
N GLY A 225 -38.16 8.64 -18.64
CA GLY A 225 -38.76 7.49 -17.95
C GLY A 225 -37.83 6.28 -17.77
N TYR A 226 -36.50 6.49 -17.84
CA TYR A 226 -35.52 5.47 -17.52
C TYR A 226 -35.63 5.03 -16.05
N SER A 227 -35.73 3.73 -15.81
CA SER A 227 -35.59 3.13 -14.48
C SER A 227 -34.20 2.51 -14.39
N PRO A 228 -33.39 2.82 -13.35
CA PRO A 228 -32.08 2.20 -13.21
C PRO A 228 -32.22 0.68 -13.05
N PRO A 229 -31.31 -0.11 -13.66
CA PRO A 229 -31.37 -1.56 -13.58
C PRO A 229 -31.40 -2.04 -12.12
N LYS A 230 -32.22 -3.07 -11.86
CA LYS A 230 -32.41 -3.61 -10.52
C LYS A 230 -31.26 -4.54 -10.15
N CYS A 231 -30.67 -4.36 -8.98
CA CYS A 231 -29.71 -5.29 -8.38
C CYS A 231 -30.32 -6.72 -8.31
N THR A 232 -29.59 -7.71 -8.83
CA THR A 232 -30.00 -9.13 -8.85
C THR A 232 -29.35 -9.94 -7.73
N LEU A 233 -28.29 -9.41 -7.11
CA LEU A 233 -27.61 -10.02 -5.97
C LEU A 233 -28.54 -10.26 -4.78
N ALA A 234 -28.36 -11.39 -4.09
CA ALA A 234 -29.02 -11.67 -2.82
C ALA A 234 -28.68 -10.58 -1.78
N THR A 235 -29.64 -10.24 -0.90
CA THR A 235 -29.55 -9.09 0.02
C THR A 235 -28.25 -9.04 0.84
N LEU A 236 -27.77 -10.18 1.33
CA LEU A 236 -26.53 -10.24 2.12
C LEU A 236 -25.27 -10.05 1.24
N VAL A 237 -25.27 -10.60 0.02
CA VAL A 237 -24.20 -10.36 -0.96
C VAL A 237 -24.17 -8.89 -1.38
N LYS A 238 -25.34 -8.28 -1.64
CA LYS A 238 -25.47 -6.85 -1.91
C LYS A 238 -24.88 -6.01 -0.78
N SER A 239 -25.21 -6.32 0.48
CA SER A 239 -24.68 -5.59 1.65
C SER A 239 -23.17 -5.78 1.83
N LEU A 240 -22.63 -6.94 1.46
CA LEU A 240 -21.17 -7.16 1.43
C LEU A 240 -20.50 -6.33 0.32
N MET A 241 -21.08 -6.26 -0.88
CA MET A 241 -20.55 -5.42 -1.97
C MET A 241 -20.57 -3.93 -1.59
N GLU A 242 -21.62 -3.47 -0.91
CA GLU A 242 -21.73 -2.11 -0.35
C GLU A 242 -20.68 -1.80 0.73
N LEU A 243 -20.16 -2.83 1.42
CA LEU A 243 -19.10 -2.70 2.42
C LEU A 243 -17.70 -2.67 1.78
N ILE A 244 -17.38 -3.63 0.90
CA ILE A 244 -16.02 -3.81 0.36
C ILE A 244 -15.68 -2.84 -0.78
N PHE A 245 -16.68 -2.22 -1.41
CA PHE A 245 -16.50 -1.16 -2.42
C PHE A 245 -16.96 0.22 -1.92
N ASN A 246 -16.89 0.44 -0.60
CA ASN A 246 -17.29 1.71 0.00
C ASN A 246 -16.18 2.78 -0.15
N GLN A 247 -16.40 3.76 -1.01
CA GLN A 247 -15.44 4.85 -1.26
C GLN A 247 -15.09 5.66 0.00
N GLN A 248 -16.04 5.89 0.92
CA GLN A 248 -15.76 6.62 2.18
C GLN A 248 -14.82 5.81 3.09
N TYR A 249 -14.95 4.48 3.11
CA TYR A 249 -13.99 3.62 3.83
C TYR A 249 -12.64 3.52 3.11
N PHE A 250 -12.59 3.65 1.78
CA PHE A 250 -11.32 3.74 1.04
C PHE A 250 -10.57 5.03 1.42
N GLU A 251 -11.27 6.17 1.39
CA GLU A 251 -10.74 7.47 1.85
C GLU A 251 -10.26 7.41 3.31
N ALA A 252 -11.09 6.87 4.22
CA ALA A 252 -10.74 6.73 5.63
C ALA A 252 -9.55 5.77 5.87
N THR A 253 -9.42 4.70 5.06
CA THR A 253 -8.28 3.77 5.12
C THR A 253 -6.99 4.48 4.68
N MET A 254 -7.02 5.18 3.54
CA MET A 254 -5.86 5.96 3.07
C MET A 254 -5.45 7.03 4.07
N ALA A 255 -6.40 7.76 4.65
CA ALA A 255 -6.15 8.79 5.65
C ALA A 255 -5.54 8.21 6.94
N ALA A 256 -6.05 7.07 7.43
CA ALA A 256 -5.50 6.39 8.60
C ALA A 256 -4.07 5.87 8.39
N LEU A 257 -3.75 5.46 7.15
CA LEU A 257 -2.41 5.07 6.72
C LEU A 257 -1.53 6.27 6.28
N ASN A 258 -1.99 7.51 6.49
CA ASN A 258 -1.32 8.77 6.14
C ASN A 258 -0.99 8.95 4.63
N TYR A 259 -1.65 8.22 3.73
CA TYR A 259 -1.45 8.35 2.29
C TYR A 259 -2.08 9.62 1.73
N ASP A 260 -1.36 10.33 0.85
CA ASP A 260 -1.85 11.54 0.19
C ASP A 260 -2.55 11.21 -1.14
N SER A 261 -3.81 10.79 -1.02
CA SER A 261 -4.71 10.51 -2.14
C SER A 261 -5.06 11.75 -2.96
N THR A 262 -4.93 12.97 -2.41
CA THR A 262 -5.17 14.21 -3.17
C THR A 262 -4.07 14.43 -4.20
N LYS A 263 -2.83 14.12 -3.82
CA LYS A 263 -1.66 14.22 -4.70
C LYS A 263 -1.58 13.07 -5.66
N LEU A 264 -1.85 11.84 -5.22
CA LEU A 264 -1.86 10.65 -6.06
C LEU A 264 -3.14 9.82 -5.79
N PRO A 265 -4.23 10.08 -6.52
CA PRO A 265 -5.45 9.27 -6.43
C PRO A 265 -5.17 7.82 -6.83
N LEU A 266 -5.87 6.85 -6.23
CA LEU A 266 -5.64 5.40 -6.45
C LEU A 266 -5.63 5.00 -7.92
N GLY A 267 -6.62 5.47 -8.70
CA GLY A 267 -6.69 5.18 -10.13
C GLY A 267 -5.47 5.64 -10.92
N LYS A 268 -4.76 6.66 -10.41
CA LYS A 268 -3.55 7.24 -10.99
C LYS A 268 -2.28 6.69 -10.34
N LEU A 269 -2.34 5.83 -9.31
CA LEU A 269 -1.19 5.13 -8.76
C LEU A 269 -0.73 4.03 -9.73
N SER A 270 0.50 4.12 -10.23
CA SER A 270 1.07 3.07 -11.11
C SER A 270 1.60 1.87 -10.31
N LYS A 271 1.56 0.67 -10.89
CA LYS A 271 2.15 -0.54 -10.28
C LYS A 271 3.67 -0.39 -10.08
N ALA A 272 4.36 0.31 -10.99
CA ALA A 272 5.78 0.61 -10.85
C ALA A 272 6.10 1.66 -9.76
N THR A 273 5.16 2.53 -9.38
CA THR A 273 5.32 3.41 -8.20
C THR A 273 5.17 2.61 -6.90
N ILE A 274 4.23 1.67 -6.81
CA ILE A 274 4.13 0.72 -5.68
C ILE A 274 5.44 -0.10 -5.56
N LYS A 275 5.92 -0.66 -6.68
CA LYS A 275 7.20 -1.40 -6.75
C LYS A 275 8.38 -0.57 -6.21
N ARG A 276 8.57 0.67 -6.69
CA ARG A 276 9.64 1.57 -6.21
C ARG A 276 9.47 1.93 -4.72
N GLY A 277 8.23 1.97 -4.22
CA GLY A 277 7.96 2.07 -2.78
C GLY A 277 8.54 0.89 -2.00
N TYR A 278 8.27 -0.33 -2.44
CA TYR A 278 8.84 -1.55 -1.85
C TYR A 278 10.37 -1.57 -1.96
N GLU A 279 10.94 -1.22 -3.10
CA GLU A 279 12.40 -1.13 -3.29
C GLU A 279 13.05 -0.14 -2.29
N ALA A 280 12.46 1.03 -2.08
CA ALA A 280 12.95 2.00 -1.10
C ALA A 280 12.84 1.49 0.36
N LEU A 281 11.75 0.80 0.71
CA LEU A 281 11.63 0.15 2.02
C LEU A 281 12.61 -1.03 2.16
N LYS A 282 12.95 -1.73 1.08
CA LYS A 282 13.94 -2.81 1.06
C LYS A 282 15.36 -2.28 1.27
N GLU A 283 15.77 -1.21 0.60
CA GLU A 283 17.06 -0.56 0.86
C GLU A 283 17.19 -0.10 2.33
N LEU A 284 16.10 0.44 2.91
CA LEU A 284 16.05 0.82 4.33
C LEU A 284 16.14 -0.40 5.27
N SER A 285 15.36 -1.44 4.98
CA SER A 285 15.31 -2.70 5.73
C SER A 285 16.67 -3.41 5.73
N ASP A 286 17.36 -3.37 4.59
CA ASP A 286 18.71 -3.88 4.42
C ASP A 286 19.71 -3.15 5.31
N LEU A 287 19.64 -1.82 5.38
CA LEU A 287 20.47 -0.98 6.26
C LEU A 287 20.19 -1.22 7.75
N MET A 288 18.93 -1.50 8.12
CA MET A 288 18.56 -1.86 9.50
C MET A 288 19.19 -3.18 9.96
N ASN A 289 19.32 -4.16 9.06
CA ASN A 289 19.98 -5.44 9.36
C ASN A 289 21.51 -5.31 9.35
N ASP A 290 22.05 -4.56 8.39
CA ASP A 290 23.48 -4.43 8.16
C ASP A 290 23.89 -2.96 8.07
N SER A 291 24.39 -2.44 9.21
CA SER A 291 24.87 -1.07 9.32
C SER A 291 26.06 -0.75 8.41
N SER A 292 26.78 -1.74 7.88
CA SER A 292 27.87 -1.50 6.93
C SER A 292 27.37 -0.94 5.59
N LYS A 293 26.12 -1.23 5.21
CA LYS A 293 25.47 -0.72 3.99
C LYS A 293 25.33 0.81 3.95
N ALA A 294 25.53 1.51 5.08
CA ALA A 294 25.64 2.97 5.10
C ALA A 294 26.79 3.49 4.20
N ALA A 295 27.84 2.68 4.02
CA ALA A 295 28.97 2.99 3.13
C ALA A 295 28.54 3.17 1.66
N ASN A 296 27.48 2.49 1.20
CA ASN A 296 26.94 2.64 -0.16
C ASN A 296 26.46 4.08 -0.46
N TYR A 297 26.16 4.84 0.59
CA TYR A 297 25.69 6.23 0.52
C TYR A 297 26.78 7.24 0.90
N ASN A 298 27.95 6.79 1.35
CA ASN A 298 29.01 7.60 1.99
C ASN A 298 28.48 8.43 3.19
N GLU A 299 27.51 7.87 3.92
CA GLU A 299 26.81 8.52 5.02
C GLU A 299 26.96 7.71 6.32
N SER A 300 26.76 8.32 7.48
CA SER A 300 26.62 7.57 8.74
C SER A 300 25.24 6.90 8.81
N VAL A 301 25.11 5.78 9.54
CA VAL A 301 23.86 5.00 9.64
C VAL A 301 22.63 5.89 9.94
N PRO A 302 22.64 6.85 10.88
CA PRO A 302 21.48 7.71 11.12
C PRO A 302 21.11 8.63 9.95
N VAL A 303 22.10 9.06 9.16
CA VAL A 303 21.90 9.92 7.98
C VAL A 303 21.36 9.09 6.82
N ALA A 304 21.95 7.93 6.54
CA ALA A 304 21.46 7.00 5.53
C ALA A 304 20.03 6.49 5.84
N THR A 305 19.71 6.26 7.12
CA THR A 305 18.35 5.91 7.56
C THR A 305 17.35 7.03 7.27
N GLU A 306 17.74 8.30 7.49
CA GLU A 306 16.92 9.46 7.15
C GLU A 306 16.82 9.67 5.63
N HIS A 307 17.90 9.47 4.87
CA HIS A 307 17.95 9.52 3.41
C HIS A 307 16.95 8.54 2.81
N LEU A 308 17.00 7.26 3.21
CA LEU A 308 16.13 6.22 2.68
C LEU A 308 14.67 6.41 3.11
N SER A 309 14.41 6.87 4.34
CA SER A 309 13.07 7.32 4.76
C SER A 309 12.54 8.44 3.87
N ASN A 310 13.37 9.45 3.58
CA ASN A 310 13.01 10.57 2.70
C ASN A 310 12.77 10.13 1.26
N LEU A 311 13.55 9.17 0.74
CA LEU A 311 13.35 8.58 -0.59
C LEU A 311 12.01 7.84 -0.68
N TYR A 312 11.66 7.05 0.34
CA TYR A 312 10.38 6.36 0.42
C TYR A 312 9.20 7.34 0.41
N TYR A 313 9.14 8.34 1.32
CA TYR A 313 8.05 9.33 1.33
C TYR A 313 8.02 10.27 0.12
N SER A 314 9.16 10.40 -0.58
CA SER A 314 9.19 11.09 -1.88
C SER A 314 8.58 10.22 -2.97
N THR A 315 8.74 8.90 -2.91
CA THR A 315 8.18 7.94 -3.87
C THR A 315 6.69 7.67 -3.63
N ILE A 316 6.30 7.46 -2.38
CA ILE A 316 4.93 7.22 -1.92
C ILE A 316 4.42 8.47 -1.20
N PRO A 317 3.50 9.25 -1.79
CA PRO A 317 3.05 10.51 -1.21
C PRO A 317 2.36 10.34 0.16
N HIS A 318 2.82 11.12 1.14
CA HIS A 318 2.29 11.10 2.52
C HIS A 318 1.80 12.47 3.01
N ALA A 319 0.69 12.45 3.74
CA ALA A 319 -0.05 13.60 4.23
C ALA A 319 0.35 14.03 5.66
N PHE A 320 1.61 14.41 5.88
CA PHE A 320 2.10 14.86 7.19
C PHE A 320 1.59 16.24 7.67
N GLY A 321 0.82 16.96 6.84
CA GLY A 321 0.36 18.32 7.14
C GLY A 321 1.51 19.28 7.47
N ARG A 322 1.47 19.92 8.65
CA ARG A 322 2.54 20.80 9.16
C ARG A 322 3.57 20.08 10.04
N ASN A 323 3.37 18.80 10.34
CA ASN A 323 4.30 18.01 11.13
C ASN A 323 5.54 17.64 10.32
N ARG A 324 6.64 17.37 11.03
CA ARG A 324 7.88 16.85 10.44
C ARG A 324 7.64 15.41 9.96
N PRO A 325 8.02 15.04 8.72
CA PRO A 325 8.04 13.64 8.27
C PRO A 325 8.85 12.76 9.25
N PRO A 326 8.31 11.63 9.74
CA PRO A 326 8.98 10.81 10.74
C PRO A 326 10.02 9.89 10.07
N VAL A 327 11.26 9.87 10.56
CA VAL A 327 12.27 8.92 10.07
C VAL A 327 11.90 7.51 10.56
N ILE A 328 11.91 6.54 9.65
CA ILE A 328 11.61 5.14 9.90
C ILE A 328 12.88 4.51 10.50
N ARG A 329 12.84 4.19 11.79
CA ARG A 329 13.98 3.71 12.58
C ARG A 329 13.77 2.34 13.23
N THR A 330 12.54 1.83 13.25
CA THR A 330 12.21 0.55 13.89
C THR A 330 11.45 -0.36 12.94
N ILE A 331 11.48 -1.67 13.23
CA ILE A 331 10.79 -2.70 12.44
C ILE A 331 9.27 -2.48 12.47
N GLU A 332 8.71 -1.98 13.57
CA GLU A 332 7.27 -1.67 13.68
C GLU A 332 6.88 -0.49 12.79
N GLN A 333 7.76 0.51 12.65
CA GLN A 333 7.54 1.60 11.70
C GLN A 333 7.61 1.07 10.26
N LEU A 334 8.63 0.27 9.93
CA LEU A 334 8.78 -0.38 8.62
C LEU A 334 7.55 -1.24 8.26
N LYS A 335 7.03 -2.03 9.21
CA LYS A 335 5.84 -2.89 9.02
C LYS A 335 4.59 -2.10 8.64
N ARG A 336 4.32 -0.96 9.27
CA ARG A 336 3.17 -0.11 8.89
C ARG A 336 3.27 0.46 7.47
N GLU A 337 4.48 0.75 7.00
CA GLU A 337 4.71 1.21 5.63
C GLU A 337 4.56 0.07 4.60
N ILE A 338 4.89 -1.17 4.98
CA ILE A 338 4.59 -2.37 4.19
C ILE A 338 3.08 -2.59 4.11
N GLU A 339 2.37 -2.56 5.25
CA GLU A 339 0.91 -2.69 5.34
C GLU A 339 0.18 -1.61 4.50
N LEU A 340 0.75 -0.39 4.41
CA LEU A 340 0.26 0.66 3.52
C LEU A 340 0.40 0.25 2.05
N LEU A 341 1.58 -0.22 1.61
CA LEU A 341 1.79 -0.64 0.22
C LEU A 341 0.93 -1.86 -0.18
N GLU A 342 0.74 -2.80 0.74
CA GLU A 342 -0.16 -3.95 0.55
C GLU A 342 -1.61 -3.47 0.39
N SER A 343 -2.08 -2.62 1.32
CA SER A 343 -3.44 -2.06 1.26
C SER A 343 -3.66 -1.20 0.01
N LEU A 344 -2.68 -0.39 -0.42
CA LEU A 344 -2.75 0.35 -1.69
C LEU A 344 -2.86 -0.58 -2.91
N THR A 345 -2.24 -1.77 -2.84
CA THR A 345 -2.34 -2.78 -3.91
C THR A 345 -3.73 -3.39 -3.94
N ASP A 346 -4.31 -3.77 -2.80
CA ASP A 346 -5.69 -4.28 -2.74
C ASP A 346 -6.72 -3.21 -3.15
N LEU A 347 -6.59 -1.99 -2.65
CA LEU A 347 -7.48 -0.86 -2.97
C LEU A 347 -7.41 -0.47 -4.45
N LYS A 348 -6.24 -0.53 -5.10
CA LYS A 348 -6.12 -0.29 -6.55
C LYS A 348 -6.84 -1.37 -7.37
N GLU A 349 -6.70 -2.64 -7.01
CA GLU A 349 -7.44 -3.71 -7.71
C GLU A 349 -8.96 -3.55 -7.52
N ALA A 350 -9.40 -3.12 -6.34
CA ALA A 350 -10.80 -2.78 -6.10
C ALA A 350 -11.27 -1.53 -6.89
N ASP A 351 -10.44 -0.49 -7.05
CA ASP A 351 -10.74 0.69 -7.89
C ASP A 351 -10.92 0.30 -9.36
N MET A 352 -10.11 -0.62 -9.88
CA MET A 352 -10.26 -1.13 -11.25
C MET A 352 -11.60 -1.89 -11.42
N ILE A 353 -11.99 -2.74 -10.46
CA ILE A 353 -13.31 -3.42 -10.46
C ILE A 353 -14.47 -2.42 -10.33
N ILE A 354 -14.30 -1.30 -9.60
CA ILE A 354 -15.30 -0.22 -9.52
C ILE A 354 -15.49 0.47 -10.87
N LYS A 355 -14.41 0.61 -11.65
CA LYS A 355 -14.37 1.32 -12.94
C LYS A 355 -14.75 0.47 -14.14
N GLU A 356 -14.72 -0.87 -14.04
CA GLU A 356 -15.22 -1.75 -15.10
C GLU A 356 -16.71 -1.51 -15.36
N LYS A 357 -17.00 -0.79 -16.46
CA LYS A 357 -18.36 -0.51 -16.91
C LYS A 357 -19.09 -1.81 -17.28
N GLY A 358 -20.18 -2.07 -16.58
CA GLY A 358 -21.22 -2.98 -17.05
C GLY A 358 -21.93 -2.41 -18.27
N GLY A 359 -22.71 -3.22 -18.98
CA GLY A 359 -23.66 -2.69 -19.97
C GLY A 359 -24.75 -1.85 -19.28
N ASP A 360 -25.35 -0.91 -20.00
CA ASP A 360 -26.37 0.03 -19.48
C ASP A 360 -27.52 -0.63 -18.69
N ASP A 361 -27.88 -1.88 -19.04
CA ASP A 361 -28.93 -2.66 -18.39
C ASP A 361 -28.45 -3.46 -17.14
N VAL A 362 -27.19 -3.31 -16.72
CA VAL A 362 -26.59 -4.02 -15.58
C VAL A 362 -26.41 -3.07 -14.39
N HIS A 363 -26.91 -3.47 -13.23
CA HIS A 363 -26.78 -2.70 -12.00
C HIS A 363 -25.30 -2.70 -11.50
N PRO A 364 -24.75 -1.56 -11.01
CA PRO A 364 -23.32 -1.43 -10.74
C PRO A 364 -22.73 -2.45 -9.75
N LEU A 365 -23.49 -2.84 -8.72
CA LEU A 365 -23.00 -3.85 -7.76
C LEU A 365 -22.89 -5.25 -8.39
N ASP A 366 -23.72 -5.56 -9.38
CA ASP A 366 -23.71 -6.83 -10.11
C ASP A 366 -22.51 -6.89 -11.07
N SER A 367 -22.14 -5.76 -11.68
CA SER A 367 -20.89 -5.62 -12.44
C SER A 367 -19.67 -5.81 -11.53
N ARG A 368 -19.62 -5.13 -10.37
CA ARG A 368 -18.53 -5.27 -9.39
C ARG A 368 -18.42 -6.68 -8.82
N PHE A 369 -19.54 -7.31 -8.51
CA PHE A 369 -19.58 -8.71 -8.05
C PHE A 369 -19.05 -9.67 -9.13
N LYS A 370 -19.42 -9.46 -10.40
CA LYS A 370 -18.85 -10.22 -11.52
C LYS A 370 -17.33 -10.00 -11.65
N GLY A 371 -16.84 -8.78 -11.45
CA GLY A 371 -15.41 -8.45 -11.42
C GLY A 371 -14.61 -9.17 -10.33
N LEU A 372 -15.25 -9.69 -9.28
CA LEU A 372 -14.59 -10.56 -8.30
C LEU A 372 -14.27 -11.96 -8.87
N GLY A 373 -14.92 -12.41 -9.95
CA GLY A 373 -14.71 -13.75 -10.52
C GLY A 373 -14.95 -14.87 -9.51
N MET A 374 -16.13 -14.87 -8.88
CA MET A 374 -16.51 -15.85 -7.86
C MET A 374 -17.43 -16.91 -8.47
N GLN A 375 -17.02 -18.18 -8.39
CA GLN A 375 -17.86 -19.33 -8.75
C GLN A 375 -18.99 -19.52 -7.72
N GLU A 376 -18.71 -19.26 -6.44
CA GLU A 376 -19.69 -19.30 -5.36
C GLU A 376 -19.44 -18.14 -4.36
N MET A 377 -20.53 -17.46 -3.97
CA MET A 377 -20.60 -16.65 -2.75
C MET A 377 -21.99 -16.83 -2.12
N THR A 378 -22.21 -17.99 -1.51
CA THR A 378 -23.52 -18.40 -0.95
C THR A 378 -23.63 -17.93 0.50
N PRO A 379 -24.57 -17.03 0.87
CA PRO A 379 -24.86 -16.73 2.27
C PRO A 379 -25.44 -17.97 2.96
N LEU A 380 -24.87 -18.36 4.09
CA LEU A 380 -25.34 -19.49 4.88
C LEU A 380 -26.55 -19.11 5.74
N ASP A 381 -27.50 -20.03 5.84
CA ASP A 381 -28.65 -19.91 6.74
C ASP A 381 -28.17 -19.90 8.20
N PRO A 382 -28.50 -18.87 9.03
CA PRO A 382 -28.12 -18.82 10.44
C PRO A 382 -28.59 -20.01 11.29
N SER A 383 -29.62 -20.74 10.87
CA SER A 383 -30.12 -21.96 11.52
C SER A 383 -29.37 -23.23 11.10
N SER A 384 -28.47 -23.15 10.11
CA SER A 384 -27.72 -24.29 9.61
C SER A 384 -26.62 -24.74 10.57
N LYS A 385 -26.28 -26.04 10.49
CA LYS A 385 -25.13 -26.61 11.22
C LYS A 385 -23.80 -26.03 10.73
N GLU A 386 -23.69 -25.71 9.44
CA GLU A 386 -22.49 -25.11 8.83
C GLU A 386 -22.24 -23.71 9.43
N PHE A 387 -23.26 -22.84 9.44
CA PHE A 387 -23.17 -21.52 10.09
C PHE A 387 -22.85 -21.63 11.58
N SER A 388 -23.54 -22.54 12.30
CA SER A 388 -23.36 -22.72 13.73
C SER A 388 -21.95 -23.19 14.09
N GLY A 389 -21.41 -24.19 13.38
CA GLY A 389 -20.07 -24.72 13.62
C GLY A 389 -18.94 -23.74 13.27
N ILE A 390 -19.11 -22.94 12.21
CA ILE A 390 -18.16 -21.88 11.87
C ILE A 390 -18.22 -20.74 12.90
N SER A 391 -19.41 -20.36 13.37
CA SER A 391 -19.60 -19.37 14.45
C SER A 391 -18.97 -19.85 15.77
N GLU A 392 -19.13 -21.14 16.09
CA GLU A 392 -18.48 -21.75 17.24
C GLU A 392 -16.96 -21.72 17.11
N TYR A 393 -16.40 -22.09 15.94
CA TYR A 393 -14.96 -22.01 15.70
C TYR A 393 -14.43 -20.58 15.87
N LEU A 394 -15.11 -19.56 15.33
CA LEU A 394 -14.75 -18.16 15.52
C LEU A 394 -14.66 -17.79 17.01
N ILE A 395 -15.69 -18.12 17.79
CA ILE A 395 -15.80 -17.71 19.20
C ILE A 395 -14.83 -18.51 20.09
N LYS A 396 -14.72 -19.82 19.86
CA LYS A 396 -13.90 -20.73 20.69
C LYS A 396 -12.41 -20.68 20.38
N SER A 397 -12.00 -20.23 19.18
CA SER A 397 -10.59 -19.98 18.86
C SER A 397 -10.11 -18.55 19.20
N ARG A 398 -10.87 -17.78 19.98
CA ARG A 398 -10.44 -16.47 20.48
C ARG A 398 -9.33 -16.64 21.52
N GLY A 399 -8.12 -16.19 21.19
CA GLY A 399 -6.99 -16.08 22.11
C GLY A 399 -7.32 -15.24 23.35
N ALA A 400 -7.02 -15.79 24.52
CA ALA A 400 -7.40 -15.22 25.82
C ALA A 400 -6.89 -13.79 26.05
N THR A 401 -5.71 -13.44 25.56
CA THR A 401 -5.08 -12.11 25.74
C THR A 401 -5.74 -11.01 24.90
N HIS A 402 -6.53 -11.37 23.87
CA HIS A 402 -7.20 -10.42 22.99
C HIS A 402 -8.61 -10.12 23.52
N PRO A 403 -8.93 -8.87 23.97
CA PRO A 403 -10.20 -8.50 24.58
C PRO A 403 -11.33 -8.28 23.55
N ILE A 404 -11.33 -9.06 22.47
CA ILE A 404 -12.28 -8.97 21.35
C ILE A 404 -13.59 -9.68 21.70
N LYS A 405 -14.73 -9.09 21.31
CA LYS A 405 -16.04 -9.71 21.37
C LYS A 405 -16.64 -9.77 19.97
N TYR A 406 -16.98 -10.97 19.51
CA TYR A 406 -17.61 -11.12 18.21
C TYR A 406 -19.13 -11.12 18.33
N GLN A 407 -19.79 -10.35 17.45
CA GLN A 407 -21.16 -10.61 17.06
C GLN A 407 -21.14 -10.99 15.57
N VAL A 408 -21.35 -12.27 15.27
CA VAL A 408 -21.48 -12.76 13.89
C VAL A 408 -22.67 -12.06 13.23
N GLN A 409 -22.50 -11.62 11.99
CA GLN A 409 -23.57 -11.04 11.17
C GLN A 409 -23.93 -12.03 10.06
N ASP A 410 -22.96 -12.27 9.17
CA ASP A 410 -23.13 -13.03 7.95
C ASP A 410 -21.96 -14.02 7.81
N ILE A 411 -22.23 -15.20 7.25
CA ILE A 411 -21.19 -16.14 6.81
C ILE A 411 -21.49 -16.53 5.38
N PHE A 412 -20.52 -16.39 4.49
CA PHE A 412 -20.60 -16.74 3.08
C PHE A 412 -19.69 -17.94 2.81
N ARG A 413 -20.21 -18.99 2.17
CA ARG A 413 -19.37 -20.02 1.57
C ARG A 413 -18.83 -19.51 0.23
N LEU A 414 -17.53 -19.67 0.01
CA LEU A 414 -16.82 -19.16 -1.15
C LEU A 414 -16.30 -20.30 -2.02
N THR A 415 -16.27 -20.06 -3.34
CA THR A 415 -15.42 -20.75 -4.31
C THR A 415 -14.96 -19.71 -5.33
N LYS A 416 -13.65 -19.53 -5.50
CA LYS A 416 -13.07 -18.55 -6.44
C LYS A 416 -12.79 -19.21 -7.80
N ASP A 417 -13.10 -18.51 -8.90
CA ASP A 417 -12.82 -19.02 -10.25
C ASP A 417 -11.34 -19.36 -10.42
N GLY A 418 -11.05 -20.57 -10.91
CA GLY A 418 -9.70 -21.08 -11.18
C GLY A 418 -8.86 -21.48 -9.95
N GLU A 419 -9.32 -21.21 -8.73
CA GLU A 419 -8.56 -21.50 -7.52
C GLU A 419 -8.54 -22.99 -7.17
N ASP A 420 -9.67 -23.68 -7.33
CA ASP A 420 -9.74 -25.14 -7.13
C ASP A 420 -8.87 -25.90 -8.15
N ASP A 421 -8.83 -25.41 -9.39
CA ASP A 421 -7.95 -25.92 -10.44
C ASP A 421 -6.47 -25.70 -10.08
N ARG A 422 -6.10 -24.49 -9.62
CA ARG A 422 -4.75 -24.14 -9.17
C ARG A 422 -4.31 -25.06 -8.04
N PHE A 423 -5.16 -25.26 -7.04
CA PHE A 423 -4.90 -26.11 -5.88
C PHE A 423 -4.67 -27.57 -6.29
N GLN A 424 -5.61 -28.15 -7.06
CA GLN A 424 -5.60 -29.58 -7.44
C GLN A 424 -4.56 -29.96 -8.51
N LYS A 425 -4.05 -29.00 -9.29
CA LYS A 425 -3.06 -29.24 -10.36
C LYS A 425 -1.64 -28.81 -9.98
N SER A 426 -1.44 -28.29 -8.77
CA SER A 426 -0.14 -27.87 -8.25
C SER A 426 0.78 -29.04 -7.90
N GLU A 427 2.07 -28.75 -7.68
CA GLU A 427 3.01 -29.73 -7.12
C GLU A 427 2.57 -30.22 -5.72
N TYR A 428 1.87 -29.37 -4.95
CA TYR A 428 1.34 -29.67 -3.63
C TYR A 428 0.15 -30.66 -3.65
N ALA A 429 -0.48 -30.91 -4.80
CA ALA A 429 -1.62 -31.82 -4.88
C ALA A 429 -1.27 -33.31 -4.62
N ASN A 430 0.02 -33.67 -4.69
CA ASN A 430 0.50 -35.07 -4.63
C ASN A 430 1.50 -35.32 -3.47
N ILE A 431 1.62 -34.40 -2.52
CA ILE A 431 2.53 -34.51 -1.36
C ILE A 431 1.86 -35.28 -0.20
N SER A 432 2.62 -35.58 0.86
CA SER A 432 2.01 -36.01 2.13
C SER A 432 1.23 -34.84 2.73
N SER A 433 -0.08 -35.00 2.91
CA SER A 433 -1.02 -33.90 3.14
C SER A 433 -1.21 -33.55 4.63
N ASP A 434 -1.13 -32.26 4.96
CA ASP A 434 -1.62 -31.71 6.23
C ASP A 434 -2.50 -30.47 5.94
N ARG A 435 -3.65 -30.70 5.30
CA ARG A 435 -4.61 -29.63 5.04
C ARG A 435 -5.26 -29.13 6.32
N ARG A 436 -5.24 -27.81 6.52
CA ARG A 436 -5.88 -27.15 7.67
C ARG A 436 -6.79 -26.00 7.24
N LEU A 437 -7.90 -25.84 7.94
CA LEU A 437 -8.84 -24.72 7.78
C LEU A 437 -8.46 -23.63 8.79
N LEU A 438 -7.93 -22.51 8.30
CA LEU A 438 -7.25 -21.50 9.12
C LEU A 438 -7.74 -20.08 8.81
N TRP A 439 -7.59 -19.18 9.79
CA TRP A 439 -8.04 -17.79 9.74
C TRP A 439 -7.05 -16.87 9.02
N HIS A 440 -7.54 -16.08 8.07
CA HIS A 440 -6.89 -14.87 7.57
C HIS A 440 -7.77 -13.65 7.88
N GLY A 441 -7.15 -12.49 8.10
CA GLY A 441 -7.85 -11.24 8.42
C GLY A 441 -7.11 -10.06 7.81
N SER A 442 -7.88 -9.09 7.31
CA SER A 442 -7.38 -7.91 6.62
C SER A 442 -8.42 -6.81 6.69
N ARG A 443 -8.04 -5.56 6.36
CA ARG A 443 -8.96 -4.41 6.35
C ARG A 443 -10.15 -4.70 5.45
N ALA A 444 -11.37 -4.36 5.87
CA ALA A 444 -12.59 -4.66 5.09
C ALA A 444 -12.56 -4.08 3.66
N THR A 445 -11.79 -3.02 3.44
CA THR A 445 -11.57 -2.36 2.14
C THR A 445 -10.59 -3.12 1.23
N ASN A 446 -9.70 -3.93 1.79
CA ASN A 446 -8.77 -4.77 1.01
C ASN A 446 -9.49 -5.97 0.35
N TYR A 447 -10.69 -6.31 0.82
CA TYR A 447 -11.44 -7.47 0.33
C TYR A 447 -11.92 -7.38 -1.12
N GLY A 448 -12.02 -6.19 -1.71
CA GLY A 448 -12.24 -6.08 -3.16
C GLY A 448 -11.08 -6.68 -3.96
N GLY A 449 -9.84 -6.38 -3.56
CA GLY A 449 -8.63 -6.94 -4.16
C GLY A 449 -8.43 -8.42 -3.83
N ILE A 450 -8.57 -8.81 -2.55
CA ILE A 450 -8.39 -10.19 -2.08
C ILE A 450 -9.43 -11.13 -2.71
N LEU A 451 -10.70 -10.74 -2.82
CA LEU A 451 -11.70 -11.58 -3.47
C LEU A 451 -11.55 -11.58 -4.99
N GLY A 452 -11.10 -10.49 -5.62
CA GLY A 452 -10.85 -10.45 -7.07
C GLY A 452 -9.68 -11.31 -7.52
N GLN A 453 -8.56 -11.31 -6.78
CA GLN A 453 -7.32 -11.98 -7.18
C GLN A 453 -6.93 -13.22 -6.35
N GLY A 454 -7.60 -13.47 -5.22
CA GLY A 454 -7.14 -14.41 -4.21
C GLY A 454 -6.09 -13.80 -3.27
N LEU A 455 -5.62 -14.61 -2.31
CA LEU A 455 -4.50 -14.22 -1.45
C LEU A 455 -3.19 -14.22 -2.22
N ARG A 456 -2.36 -13.21 -1.96
CA ARG A 456 -1.11 -12.94 -2.69
C ARG A 456 0.07 -12.96 -1.74
N ILE A 457 1.22 -13.38 -2.24
CA ILE A 457 2.51 -13.27 -1.53
C ILE A 457 3.11 -11.91 -1.84
N ALA A 458 3.75 -11.30 -0.84
CA ALA A 458 4.45 -10.02 -1.01
C ALA A 458 5.48 -10.07 -2.16
N PRO A 459 5.60 -9.02 -2.97
CA PRO A 459 6.43 -9.05 -4.18
C PRO A 459 7.93 -9.20 -3.85
N PRO A 460 8.77 -9.70 -4.78
CA PRO A 460 10.23 -9.88 -4.56
C PRO A 460 10.97 -8.61 -4.09
N GLU A 461 10.46 -7.44 -4.46
CA GLU A 461 10.94 -6.12 -4.10
C GLU A 461 10.63 -5.72 -2.65
N ALA A 462 9.65 -6.34 -1.98
CA ALA A 462 9.33 -6.02 -0.60
C ALA A 462 10.50 -6.33 0.37
N PRO A 463 10.67 -5.57 1.45
CA PRO A 463 11.58 -5.93 2.55
C PRO A 463 11.14 -7.23 3.23
N VAL A 464 12.08 -8.12 3.56
CA VAL A 464 11.76 -9.40 4.22
C VAL A 464 11.49 -9.22 5.72
N ASN A 465 12.15 -8.24 6.36
CA ASN A 465 12.08 -8.01 7.81
C ASN A 465 10.68 -7.62 8.34
N GLY A 466 9.75 -7.28 7.44
CA GLY A 466 8.35 -7.06 7.76
C GLY A 466 7.58 -8.34 8.11
N TYR A 467 8.08 -9.49 7.70
CA TYR A 467 7.43 -10.79 7.83
C TYR A 467 8.22 -11.66 8.82
N MET A 468 7.55 -12.30 9.78
CA MET A 468 8.24 -13.02 10.86
C MET A 468 8.97 -14.30 10.39
N PHE A 469 8.59 -14.81 9.21
CA PHE A 469 8.90 -16.14 8.67
C PHE A 469 9.01 -16.12 7.15
N ASP A 470 9.72 -15.12 6.59
CA ASP A 470 9.81 -14.86 5.14
C ASP A 470 8.46 -14.47 4.51
N LYS A 471 8.46 -14.15 3.21
CA LYS A 471 7.26 -13.75 2.47
C LYS A 471 6.39 -14.95 2.16
N GLY A 472 5.16 -14.95 2.65
CA GLY A 472 4.17 -16.00 2.38
C GLY A 472 2.76 -15.57 2.73
N ILE A 473 1.79 -16.48 2.55
CA ILE A 473 0.42 -16.30 3.02
C ILE A 473 0.36 -16.68 4.50
N TYR A 474 0.15 -15.67 5.36
CA TYR A 474 0.02 -15.82 6.80
C TYR A 474 -1.39 -16.22 7.23
N LEU A 475 -1.49 -17.31 7.98
CA LEU A 475 -2.72 -17.89 8.52
C LEU A 475 -2.56 -18.21 10.02
N ALA A 476 -3.66 -18.21 10.77
CA ALA A 476 -3.68 -18.56 12.19
C ALA A 476 -4.78 -19.57 12.51
N ASP A 477 -4.56 -20.44 13.51
CA ASP A 477 -5.62 -21.29 14.06
C ASP A 477 -6.53 -20.55 15.06
N MET A 478 -6.04 -19.42 15.60
CA MET A 478 -6.72 -18.55 16.56
C MET A 478 -7.39 -17.34 15.88
N SER A 479 -8.72 -17.26 15.90
CA SER A 479 -9.51 -16.20 15.23
C SER A 479 -9.11 -14.78 15.59
N SER A 480 -8.84 -14.54 16.87
CA SER A 480 -8.54 -13.18 17.37
C SER A 480 -7.16 -12.69 17.00
N LYS A 481 -6.25 -13.58 16.58
CA LYS A 481 -4.97 -13.18 16.00
C LYS A 481 -5.20 -12.52 14.65
N SER A 482 -5.91 -13.20 13.75
CA SER A 482 -6.27 -12.67 12.43
C SER A 482 -7.22 -11.47 12.52
N ALA A 483 -8.11 -11.42 13.52
CA ALA A 483 -9.03 -10.31 13.69
C ALA A 483 -8.36 -8.97 14.04
N ASN A 484 -7.17 -8.97 14.63
CA ASN A 484 -6.40 -7.74 14.88
C ASN A 484 -6.03 -7.00 13.59
N TYR A 485 -5.86 -7.71 12.47
CA TYR A 485 -5.53 -7.14 11.16
C TYR A 485 -6.74 -6.51 10.44
N CYS A 486 -7.95 -6.64 10.99
CA CYS A 486 -9.17 -6.17 10.33
C CYS A 486 -9.41 -4.66 10.44
N ASP A 487 -8.81 -3.99 11.43
CA ASP A 487 -9.02 -2.56 11.78
C ASP A 487 -10.49 -2.09 11.58
N SER A 488 -11.40 -2.83 12.23
CA SER A 488 -12.84 -2.65 12.07
C SER A 488 -13.35 -1.24 12.39
N SER A 489 -12.58 -0.47 13.16
CA SER A 489 -12.91 0.91 13.55
C SER A 489 -13.18 1.82 12.35
N ILE A 490 -12.40 1.67 11.28
CA ILE A 490 -12.47 2.46 10.06
C ILE A 490 -13.68 2.06 9.19
N SER A 491 -14.03 0.78 9.18
CA SER A 491 -15.18 0.24 8.44
C SER A 491 -16.47 0.18 9.29
N GLY A 492 -16.64 1.19 10.15
CA GLY A 492 -17.86 1.40 10.93
C GLY A 492 -18.14 0.34 11.99
N GLY A 493 -17.13 -0.42 12.43
CA GLY A 493 -17.21 -1.53 13.38
C GLY A 493 -17.39 -2.92 12.76
N HIS A 494 -17.29 -3.05 11.43
CA HIS A 494 -17.29 -4.35 10.76
C HIS A 494 -15.89 -4.93 10.62
N ALA A 495 -15.69 -6.21 10.92
CA ALA A 495 -14.51 -6.96 10.51
C ALA A 495 -14.89 -8.04 9.49
N LEU A 496 -13.96 -8.34 8.60
CA LEU A 496 -14.05 -9.41 7.61
C LEU A 496 -12.93 -10.42 7.85
N LEU A 497 -13.30 -11.68 8.09
CA LEU A 497 -12.39 -12.79 8.36
C LEU A 497 -12.59 -13.91 7.35
N LEU A 498 -11.52 -14.38 6.73
CA LEU A 498 -11.53 -15.56 5.87
C LEU A 498 -11.21 -16.82 6.66
N LEU A 499 -11.87 -17.91 6.29
CA LEU A 499 -11.34 -19.26 6.49
C LEU A 499 -10.80 -19.77 5.16
N CYS A 500 -9.51 -20.10 5.16
CA CYS A 500 -8.78 -20.64 4.04
C CYS A 500 -8.43 -22.10 4.31
N GLU A 501 -8.60 -22.96 3.31
CA GLU A 501 -8.00 -24.30 3.34
C GLU A 501 -6.57 -24.18 2.81
N ALA A 502 -5.60 -24.54 3.64
CA ALA A 502 -4.19 -24.50 3.33
C ALA A 502 -3.60 -25.92 3.35
N GLU A 503 -2.97 -26.34 2.24
CA GLU A 503 -2.12 -27.52 2.17
C GLU A 503 -0.72 -27.17 2.68
N LEU A 504 -0.51 -27.45 3.97
CA LEU A 504 0.76 -27.18 4.65
C LEU A 504 1.82 -28.25 4.33
N GLY A 505 1.38 -29.44 3.90
CA GLY A 505 2.24 -30.59 3.69
C GLY A 505 2.84 -31.18 4.98
N ASP A 506 3.36 -32.39 4.85
CA ASP A 506 4.07 -33.10 5.90
C ASP A 506 5.42 -33.62 5.35
N PRO A 507 6.58 -33.20 5.89
CA PRO A 507 6.76 -32.32 7.04
C PRO A 507 6.68 -30.81 6.73
N MET A 508 6.24 -30.04 7.74
CA MET A 508 6.40 -28.58 7.83
C MET A 508 7.74 -28.20 8.47
N GLN A 509 8.25 -27.00 8.20
CA GLN A 509 9.28 -26.36 9.03
C GLN A 509 8.66 -25.91 10.35
N VAL A 510 9.20 -26.39 11.47
CA VAL A 510 8.74 -26.00 12.82
C VAL A 510 9.73 -25.00 13.42
N LEU A 511 9.23 -23.84 13.84
CA LEU A 511 10.05 -22.75 14.39
C LEU A 511 9.43 -22.17 15.66
N VAL A 512 10.26 -21.93 16.68
CA VAL A 512 9.85 -21.28 17.95
C VAL A 512 10.21 -19.79 18.01
N ASN A 513 11.07 -19.31 17.12
CA ASN A 513 11.51 -17.91 17.03
C ASN A 513 11.37 -17.40 15.58
N ALA A 514 11.25 -16.09 15.43
CA ALA A 514 11.25 -15.44 14.12
C ALA A 514 12.49 -15.83 13.30
N GLN A 515 12.29 -16.17 12.02
CA GLN A 515 13.36 -16.49 11.08
C GLN A 515 13.01 -15.85 9.73
N TYR A 516 13.67 -14.75 9.41
CA TYR A 516 13.33 -13.93 8.23
C TYR A 516 13.51 -14.68 6.89
N ASP A 517 14.38 -15.68 6.82
CA ASP A 517 14.64 -16.53 5.64
C ASP A 517 14.00 -17.93 5.74
N ALA A 518 12.92 -18.08 6.53
CA ALA A 518 12.25 -19.36 6.74
C ALA A 518 11.77 -20.02 5.44
N GLY A 519 11.14 -19.29 4.51
CA GLY A 519 10.68 -19.85 3.24
C GLY A 519 11.81 -20.42 2.38
N THR A 520 12.93 -19.70 2.33
CA THR A 520 14.17 -20.18 1.70
C THR A 520 14.68 -21.46 2.40
N THR A 521 14.78 -21.43 3.74
CA THR A 521 15.25 -22.57 4.55
C THR A 521 14.35 -23.80 4.48
N ALA A 522 13.03 -23.61 4.40
CA ALA A 522 12.04 -24.67 4.23
C ALA A 522 12.28 -25.38 2.90
N LYS A 523 12.39 -24.61 1.80
CA LYS A 523 12.64 -25.13 0.46
C LYS A 523 13.96 -25.91 0.37
N GLU A 524 15.05 -25.40 0.94
CA GLU A 524 16.35 -26.08 0.98
C GLU A 524 16.30 -27.43 1.73
N LYS A 525 15.42 -27.55 2.71
CA LYS A 525 15.20 -28.77 3.51
C LYS A 525 14.10 -29.70 2.94
N GLY A 526 13.48 -29.35 1.82
CA GLY A 526 12.37 -30.10 1.23
C GLY A 526 11.07 -30.03 2.04
N LEU A 527 10.87 -28.95 2.79
CA LEU A 527 9.69 -28.68 3.63
C LEU A 527 8.72 -27.76 2.88
N TYR A 528 7.41 -28.00 3.04
CA TYR A 528 6.39 -27.36 2.19
C TYR A 528 5.83 -26.04 2.72
N SER A 529 5.90 -25.82 4.04
CA SER A 529 5.36 -24.64 4.72
C SER A 529 6.10 -24.42 6.04
N THR A 530 5.80 -23.31 6.72
CA THR A 530 6.30 -23.05 8.09
C THR A 530 5.17 -23.02 9.10
N TRP A 531 5.38 -23.66 10.26
CA TRP A 531 4.60 -23.50 11.48
C TRP A 531 5.46 -22.76 12.53
N GLY A 532 5.13 -21.48 12.73
CA GLY A 532 5.61 -20.70 13.87
C GLY A 532 4.83 -21.10 15.11
N GLN A 533 5.48 -21.73 16.08
CA GLN A 533 4.83 -22.27 17.27
C GLN A 533 4.61 -21.20 18.34
N GLY A 534 3.35 -21.07 18.77
CA GLY A 534 2.96 -20.25 19.91
C GLY A 534 2.87 -21.04 21.20
N SER A 535 2.99 -20.36 22.33
CA SER A 535 2.76 -20.92 23.67
C SER A 535 1.28 -21.23 23.94
N THR A 536 0.35 -20.64 23.19
CA THR A 536 -1.09 -20.97 23.25
C THR A 536 -1.64 -21.39 21.89
N GLY A 537 -2.45 -22.45 21.85
CA GLY A 537 -3.08 -22.92 20.62
C GLY A 537 -4.18 -23.96 20.86
N PRO A 538 -4.74 -24.55 19.79
CA PRO A 538 -5.68 -25.66 19.86
C PRO A 538 -5.07 -26.88 20.55
N LYS A 539 -5.80 -27.49 21.49
CA LYS A 539 -5.37 -28.73 22.15
C LYS A 539 -5.63 -29.99 21.32
N ALA A 540 -6.61 -29.94 20.43
CA ALA A 540 -7.01 -31.04 19.57
C ALA A 540 -7.47 -30.51 18.20
N TRP A 541 -7.47 -31.41 17.22
CA TRP A 541 -7.88 -31.14 15.84
C TRP A 541 -8.87 -32.21 15.38
N LYS A 542 -9.89 -31.80 14.62
CA LYS A 542 -10.94 -32.67 14.06
C LYS A 542 -11.09 -32.46 12.55
N ASP A 543 -11.70 -33.43 11.87
CA ASP A 543 -12.03 -33.32 10.44
C ASP A 543 -13.16 -32.29 10.24
N ALA A 544 -12.87 -31.25 9.45
CA ALA A 544 -13.78 -30.15 9.11
C ALA A 544 -14.94 -30.59 8.20
N LYS A 545 -14.97 -31.85 7.76
CA LYS A 545 -16.17 -32.52 7.20
C LYS A 545 -17.44 -32.34 8.04
N CYS A 546 -17.29 -32.11 9.36
CA CYS A 546 -18.41 -31.83 10.26
C CYS A 546 -19.14 -30.50 9.93
N LEU A 547 -18.45 -29.55 9.27
CA LEU A 547 -19.04 -28.32 8.75
C LEU A 547 -19.68 -28.55 7.38
N HIS A 548 -18.92 -29.10 6.43
CA HIS A 548 -19.37 -29.34 5.05
C HIS A 548 -18.64 -30.52 4.39
N PRO A 549 -19.30 -31.38 3.57
CA PRO A 549 -18.66 -32.56 2.97
C PRO A 549 -17.41 -32.27 2.12
N SER A 550 -17.32 -31.10 1.47
CA SER A 550 -16.14 -30.70 0.67
C SER A 550 -14.93 -30.24 1.50
N LEU A 551 -14.97 -30.40 2.83
CA LEU A 551 -13.83 -30.22 3.74
C LEU A 551 -13.27 -31.56 4.26
N ALA A 552 -13.67 -32.69 3.67
CA ALA A 552 -13.20 -34.02 4.10
C ALA A 552 -11.66 -34.13 4.06
N GLY A 553 -11.09 -34.52 5.20
CA GLY A 553 -9.64 -34.62 5.40
C GLY A 553 -8.93 -33.28 5.64
N VAL A 554 -9.66 -32.16 5.75
CA VAL A 554 -9.12 -30.87 6.19
C VAL A 554 -9.27 -30.80 7.70
N LYS A 555 -8.20 -30.53 8.45
CA LYS A 555 -8.23 -30.39 9.90
C LYS A 555 -8.72 -28.99 10.30
N MET A 556 -9.55 -28.91 11.34
CA MET A 556 -9.85 -27.67 12.06
C MET A 556 -9.65 -27.89 13.57
N PRO A 557 -9.41 -26.83 14.36
CA PRO A 557 -9.39 -26.92 15.82
C PRO A 557 -10.64 -27.58 16.40
N ASP A 558 -10.46 -28.49 17.37
CA ASP A 558 -11.59 -29.04 18.10
C ASP A 558 -12.04 -28.10 19.22
N THR A 559 -13.21 -27.50 19.02
CA THR A 559 -13.85 -26.51 19.89
C THR A 559 -14.44 -27.06 21.18
N THR A 560 -14.41 -28.38 21.40
CA THR A 560 -14.86 -29.01 22.65
C THR A 560 -14.01 -28.61 23.86
N GLU A 561 -12.74 -28.28 23.63
CA GLU A 561 -11.86 -27.68 24.63
C GLU A 561 -11.45 -26.26 24.22
N GLU A 562 -11.27 -25.39 25.21
CA GLU A 562 -10.75 -24.05 24.94
C GLU A 562 -9.22 -24.12 24.68
N PRO A 563 -8.71 -23.28 23.76
CA PRO A 563 -7.28 -23.16 23.50
C PRO A 563 -6.47 -22.91 24.77
N GLY A 564 -5.30 -23.53 24.86
CA GLY A 564 -4.47 -23.50 26.06
C GLY A 564 -3.00 -23.71 25.74
N ASP A 565 -2.22 -23.99 26.78
CA ASP A 565 -0.78 -24.19 26.69
C ASP A 565 -0.43 -25.30 25.69
N THR A 566 0.47 -25.00 24.75
CA THR A 566 0.97 -25.96 23.75
C THR A 566 2.08 -26.85 24.27
N ASN A 567 2.65 -26.52 25.44
CA ASN A 567 3.84 -27.15 26.04
C ASN A 567 5.10 -27.06 25.15
N VAL A 568 5.15 -26.09 24.23
CA VAL A 568 6.31 -25.84 23.37
C VAL A 568 7.37 -25.06 24.16
N GLU A 569 8.49 -25.69 24.44
CA GLU A 569 9.63 -25.05 25.11
C GLU A 569 10.15 -23.85 24.30
N ASN A 570 10.37 -22.72 24.99
CA ASN A 570 10.93 -21.50 24.42
C ASN A 570 10.13 -20.91 23.23
N ALA A 571 8.81 -21.14 23.18
CA ALA A 571 7.93 -20.50 22.19
C ALA A 571 7.98 -18.96 22.31
N GLY A 572 8.60 -18.31 21.32
CA GLY A 572 8.71 -16.85 21.21
C GLY A 572 7.43 -16.17 20.74
N LEU A 573 6.42 -16.93 20.33
CA LEU A 573 5.09 -16.43 19.95
C LEU A 573 4.07 -16.76 21.04
N TYR A 574 3.05 -15.90 21.21
CA TYR A 574 1.89 -16.21 22.05
C TYR A 574 0.91 -17.19 21.39
N TYR A 575 0.80 -17.14 20.06
CA TYR A 575 -0.17 -17.89 19.26
C TYR A 575 0.50 -18.38 17.97
N ASN A 576 0.07 -19.53 17.46
CA ASN A 576 0.63 -20.12 16.24
C ASN A 576 0.53 -19.21 15.00
N GLU A 577 1.39 -19.47 14.02
CA GLU A 577 1.29 -18.99 12.63
C GLU A 577 1.57 -20.15 11.69
N TYR A 578 0.86 -20.20 10.57
CA TYR A 578 1.11 -21.12 9.47
C TYR A 578 1.33 -20.28 8.22
N ILE A 579 2.43 -20.54 7.52
CA ILE A 579 2.89 -19.74 6.38
C ILE A 579 3.06 -20.64 5.18
N CYS A 580 2.24 -20.40 4.15
CA CYS A 580 2.38 -21.03 2.84
C CYS A 580 3.26 -20.15 1.94
N TYR A 581 4.18 -20.77 1.19
CA TYR A 581 5.15 -20.08 0.34
C TYR A 581 4.78 -20.09 -1.15
N ASP A 582 3.66 -20.72 -1.51
CA ASP A 582 3.03 -20.61 -2.82
C ASP A 582 1.51 -20.39 -2.71
N VAL A 583 0.95 -19.58 -3.62
CA VAL A 583 -0.49 -19.26 -3.67
C VAL A 583 -1.37 -20.46 -4.04
N ALA A 584 -0.80 -21.51 -4.63
CA ALA A 584 -1.48 -22.75 -4.94
C ALA A 584 -1.72 -23.64 -3.72
N GLN A 585 -0.99 -23.43 -2.62
CA GLN A 585 -1.24 -24.13 -1.35
C GLN A 585 -2.53 -23.69 -0.66
N VAL A 586 -3.16 -22.58 -1.08
CA VAL A 586 -4.26 -21.95 -0.35
C VAL A 586 -5.49 -21.76 -1.24
N ARG A 587 -6.68 -22.08 -0.72
CA ARG A 587 -7.97 -21.72 -1.32
C ARG A 587 -8.97 -21.15 -0.31
N LEU A 588 -9.76 -20.19 -0.75
CA LEU A 588 -10.79 -19.52 0.06
C LEU A 588 -12.00 -20.43 0.24
N ARG A 589 -12.46 -20.60 1.49
CA ARG A 589 -13.60 -21.49 1.81
C ARG A 589 -14.79 -20.76 2.41
N TYR A 590 -14.55 -19.82 3.32
CA TYR A 590 -15.60 -18.99 3.91
C TYR A 590 -15.13 -17.56 4.15
N LEU A 591 -16.08 -16.63 4.10
CA LEU A 591 -15.92 -15.25 4.56
C LEU A 591 -16.96 -14.96 5.64
N LEU A 592 -16.50 -14.48 6.78
CA LEU A 592 -17.34 -14.08 7.91
C LEU A 592 -17.35 -12.55 7.98
N ARG A 593 -18.55 -11.98 8.08
CA ARG A 593 -18.76 -10.58 8.51
C ARG A 593 -19.15 -10.58 9.98
N VAL A 594 -18.38 -9.87 10.78
CA VAL A 594 -18.60 -9.78 12.23
C VAL A 594 -18.63 -8.31 12.67
N ARG A 595 -19.32 -8.03 13.78
CA ARG A 595 -19.15 -6.81 14.57
C ARG A 595 -18.18 -7.09 15.72
N MET A 596 -17.36 -6.09 16.02
CA MET A 596 -16.25 -6.11 16.98
C MET A 596 -16.52 -5.23 18.21
#